data_AF-A0AAD4K4C7-F1
#
_entry.id   AF-A0AAD4K4C7-F1
#
_cell.length_a   1.000
_cell.length_b   1.000
_cell.length_c   1.000
_cell.angle_alpha   90.00
_cell.angle_beta   90.00
_cell.angle_gamma   90.00
#
_symmetry.space_group_name_H-M   'P 1'
#
loop_
_entity.id
_entity.type
_entity.pdbx_description
1 polymer ?
#
loop_
_entity_poly.entity_id
_entity_poly.type
_entity_poly.pdbx_seq_one_letter_code
_entity_poly.pdbx_strand_id
1 'polypeptide(L)'
;PDFIVALKDVSVMIPQAVKRGSNALFTCNYDMENDTLYSVKWYKGKREFYRYTPKENPAMKVFAMTSGLNVERNLSNQSHVVLQSVPLNISGKFTCEISVEAPTFQTAMVSGEMEVVELPEEHTVVTGIQARYRIGDLVDGNCSIKYSKPAANLTWTINGIVVPPHHIKTYQTEKQENTTLESVTSAIHFMVTNQHFLKGQMRLKCTANIFDIFKEEIESIIEEDKPRIMASGRSYDMNNYPLDEHGNS
;
A
#
# COMPACT_ATOMS: atom_id res chain seq x y z
N PRO A 1 -37.10 -35.66 -11.57
CA PRO A 1 -36.14 -34.68 -12.10
C PRO A 1 -34.83 -34.82 -11.31
N ASP A 2 -33.95 -35.69 -11.80
CA ASP A 2 -32.63 -35.87 -11.21
C ASP A 2 -31.81 -34.61 -11.51
N PHE A 3 -31.57 -33.81 -10.47
CA PHE A 3 -30.57 -32.76 -10.55
C PHE A 3 -29.22 -33.47 -10.67
N ILE A 4 -28.57 -33.36 -11.83
CA ILE A 4 -27.19 -33.80 -12.00
C ILE A 4 -26.34 -32.91 -11.08
N VAL A 5 -25.89 -33.52 -9.98
CA VAL A 5 -24.97 -33.00 -8.96
C VAL A 5 -23.57 -32.94 -9.60
N ALA A 6 -22.85 -31.83 -9.43
CA ALA A 6 -21.76 -31.41 -10.33
C ALA A 6 -20.71 -30.59 -9.55
N LEU A 7 -19.48 -30.50 -10.08
CA LEU A 7 -18.39 -29.71 -9.49
C LEU A 7 -18.85 -28.27 -9.18
N LYS A 8 -18.72 -27.83 -7.92
CA LYS A 8 -19.19 -26.54 -7.41
C LYS A 8 -18.14 -25.79 -6.60
N ASP A 9 -18.42 -24.50 -6.40
CA ASP A 9 -17.71 -23.59 -5.49
C ASP A 9 -16.19 -23.56 -5.69
N VAL A 10 -15.77 -23.73 -6.96
CA VAL A 10 -14.36 -23.69 -7.33
C VAL A 10 -13.86 -22.25 -7.18
N SER A 11 -12.85 -22.06 -6.34
CA SER A 11 -12.27 -20.75 -6.06
C SER A 11 -10.78 -20.86 -5.76
N VAL A 12 -10.06 -19.75 -5.93
CA VAL A 12 -8.63 -19.67 -5.62
C VAL A 12 -8.37 -18.59 -4.59
N MET A 13 -7.47 -18.89 -3.65
CA MET A 13 -6.86 -17.91 -2.75
C MET A 13 -5.40 -17.77 -3.14
N ILE A 14 -5.08 -16.60 -3.69
CA ILE A 14 -3.74 -16.20 -4.12
C ILE A 14 -3.45 -14.88 -3.41
N PRO A 15 -2.29 -14.72 -2.75
CA PRO A 15 -1.93 -13.46 -2.11
C PRO A 15 -1.85 -12.36 -3.17
N GLN A 16 -2.49 -11.22 -2.89
CA GLN A 16 -2.48 -10.07 -3.79
C GLN A 16 -1.05 -9.56 -4.01
N ALA A 17 -0.24 -9.54 -2.95
CA ALA A 17 1.15 -9.14 -3.01
C ALA A 17 2.05 -10.01 -2.12
N VAL A 18 3.28 -10.27 -2.57
CA VAL A 18 4.29 -11.05 -1.84
C VAL A 18 5.66 -10.38 -1.98
N LYS A 19 6.39 -10.21 -0.87
CA LYS A 19 7.76 -9.68 -0.92
C LYS A 19 8.69 -10.65 -1.67
N ARG A 20 9.53 -10.12 -2.57
CA ARG A 20 10.57 -10.87 -3.30
C ARG A 20 11.37 -11.76 -2.35
N GLY A 21 11.59 -13.01 -2.75
CA GLY A 21 12.34 -14.00 -1.99
C GLY A 21 11.56 -14.64 -0.84
N SER A 22 10.30 -14.25 -0.62
CA SER A 22 9.40 -14.93 0.33
C SER A 22 8.71 -16.12 -0.33
N ASN A 23 8.05 -16.96 0.47
CA ASN A 23 7.21 -18.03 -0.03
C ASN A 23 5.78 -17.51 -0.29
N ALA A 24 5.09 -18.08 -1.27
CA ALA A 24 3.70 -17.78 -1.57
C ALA A 24 2.84 -19.05 -1.48
N LEU A 25 1.73 -18.99 -0.77
CA LEU A 25 0.77 -20.10 -0.66
C LEU A 25 -0.39 -19.86 -1.62
N PHE A 26 -0.60 -20.78 -2.54
CA PHE A 26 -1.78 -20.83 -3.39
C PHE A 26 -2.72 -21.92 -2.91
N THR A 27 -4.00 -21.58 -2.78
CA THR A 27 -5.02 -22.55 -2.41
C THR A 27 -6.06 -22.62 -3.51
N CYS A 28 -6.42 -23.83 -3.92
CA CYS A 28 -7.55 -24.09 -4.81
C CYS A 28 -8.61 -24.86 -4.03
N ASN A 29 -9.72 -24.19 -3.77
CA ASN A 29 -10.89 -24.75 -3.11
C ASN A 29 -11.86 -25.26 -4.17
N TYR A 30 -12.48 -26.40 -3.92
CA TYR A 30 -13.47 -26.99 -4.80
C TYR A 30 -14.34 -27.96 -3.99
N ASP A 31 -15.63 -28.01 -4.32
CA ASP A 31 -16.55 -29.04 -3.82
C ASP A 31 -16.82 -30.04 -4.93
N MET A 32 -16.43 -31.30 -4.70
CA MET A 32 -16.63 -32.39 -5.66
C MET A 32 -18.01 -33.04 -5.50
N GLU A 33 -18.76 -32.71 -4.46
CA GLU A 33 -20.01 -33.39 -4.07
C GLU A 33 -19.83 -34.93 -4.06
N ASN A 34 -20.29 -35.63 -5.10
CA ASN A 34 -20.18 -37.09 -5.26
C ASN A 34 -19.18 -37.54 -6.34
N ASP A 35 -18.55 -36.60 -7.05
CA ASP A 35 -17.54 -36.92 -8.06
C ASP A 35 -16.18 -37.26 -7.44
N THR A 36 -15.35 -37.97 -8.20
CA THR A 36 -13.97 -38.27 -7.80
C THR A 36 -12.99 -37.36 -8.53
N LEU A 37 -12.03 -36.80 -7.80
CA LEU A 37 -10.97 -35.98 -8.39
C LEU A 37 -10.18 -36.76 -9.44
N TYR A 38 -10.15 -36.25 -10.67
CA TYR A 38 -9.22 -36.72 -11.68
C TYR A 38 -7.88 -35.98 -11.56
N SER A 39 -7.88 -34.64 -11.57
CA SER A 39 -6.65 -33.87 -11.42
C SER A 39 -6.85 -32.44 -10.93
N VAL A 40 -5.87 -31.93 -10.20
CA VAL A 40 -5.67 -30.48 -9.95
C VAL A 40 -4.41 -30.03 -10.67
N LYS A 41 -4.50 -28.97 -11.48
CA LYS A 41 -3.35 -28.39 -12.17
C LYS A 41 -3.25 -26.90 -11.90
N TRP A 42 -2.02 -26.42 -11.81
CA TRP A 42 -1.73 -24.99 -11.75
C TRP A 42 -0.91 -24.52 -12.94
N TYR A 43 -1.31 -23.36 -13.47
CA TYR A 43 -0.71 -22.73 -14.62
C TYR A 43 -0.26 -21.30 -14.30
N LYS A 44 0.88 -20.91 -14.87
CA LYS A 44 1.28 -19.51 -15.03
C LYS A 44 1.16 -19.17 -16.51
N GLY A 45 0.21 -18.31 -16.87
CA GLY A 45 -0.17 -18.10 -18.27
C GLY A 45 -0.64 -19.42 -18.90
N LYS A 46 0.06 -19.91 -19.93
CA LYS A 46 -0.26 -21.18 -20.62
C LYS A 46 0.61 -22.36 -20.16
N ARG A 47 1.56 -22.14 -19.25
CA ARG A 47 2.53 -23.18 -18.85
C ARG A 47 2.10 -23.78 -17.52
N GLU A 48 1.88 -25.08 -17.53
CA GLU A 48 1.65 -25.88 -16.33
C GLU A 48 2.95 -25.95 -15.52
N PHE A 49 2.86 -25.71 -14.22
CA PHE A 49 4.00 -25.82 -13.31
C PHE A 49 3.77 -26.84 -12.19
N TYR A 50 2.51 -27.24 -11.95
CA TYR A 50 2.15 -28.22 -10.93
C TYR A 50 0.94 -29.04 -11.36
N ARG A 51 0.95 -30.33 -11.03
CA ARG A 51 -0.18 -31.26 -11.19
C ARG A 51 -0.26 -32.23 -10.03
N TYR A 52 -1.48 -32.49 -9.58
CA TYR A 52 -1.82 -33.57 -8.67
C TYR A 52 -2.87 -34.47 -9.32
N THR A 53 -2.56 -35.76 -9.48
CA THR A 53 -3.43 -36.80 -10.04
C THR A 53 -3.44 -37.99 -9.08
N PRO A 54 -4.48 -38.18 -8.25
CA PRO A 54 -4.48 -39.17 -7.16
C PRO A 54 -4.16 -40.61 -7.59
N LYS A 55 -4.58 -40.99 -8.81
CA LYS A 55 -4.43 -42.35 -9.36
C LYS A 55 -3.06 -42.62 -10.01
N GLU A 56 -2.21 -41.60 -10.17
CA GLU A 56 -0.86 -41.76 -10.71
C GLU A 56 0.17 -42.02 -9.62
N ASN A 57 1.30 -42.65 -9.97
CA ASN A 57 2.45 -42.81 -9.09
C ASN A 57 3.73 -42.26 -9.78
N PRO A 58 4.32 -41.14 -9.31
CA PRO A 58 3.86 -40.34 -8.17
C PRO A 58 2.60 -39.51 -8.50
N ALA A 59 1.74 -39.31 -7.50
CA ALA A 59 0.50 -38.53 -7.66
C ALA A 59 0.79 -37.04 -7.92
N MET A 60 1.92 -36.51 -7.41
CA MET A 60 2.33 -35.13 -7.60
C MET A 60 3.44 -35.02 -8.66
N LYS A 61 3.26 -34.10 -9.61
CA LYS A 61 4.26 -33.72 -10.62
C LYS A 61 4.50 -32.21 -10.58
N VAL A 62 5.76 -31.82 -10.63
CA VAL A 62 6.21 -30.41 -10.71
C VAL A 62 6.98 -30.25 -12.01
N PHE A 63 6.66 -29.21 -12.77
CA PHE A 63 7.28 -28.93 -14.06
C PHE A 63 8.18 -27.70 -13.95
N ALA A 64 9.40 -27.82 -14.47
CA ALA A 64 10.38 -26.75 -14.39
C ALA A 64 9.93 -25.51 -15.18
N MET A 65 10.03 -24.34 -14.54
CA MET A 65 9.71 -23.06 -15.15
C MET A 65 10.97 -22.23 -15.38
N THR A 66 11.16 -21.75 -16.61
CA THR A 66 12.29 -20.90 -16.99
C THR A 66 12.27 -19.53 -16.30
N SER A 67 11.16 -19.16 -15.66
CA SER A 67 11.03 -17.91 -14.89
C SER A 67 11.67 -17.99 -13.50
N GLY A 68 12.19 -19.15 -13.07
CA GLY A 68 12.70 -19.34 -11.70
C GLY A 68 11.60 -19.60 -10.67
N LEU A 69 10.41 -19.99 -11.11
CA LEU A 69 9.32 -20.41 -10.23
C LEU A 69 9.59 -21.83 -9.73
N ASN A 70 9.71 -21.98 -8.41
CA ASN A 70 10.00 -23.25 -7.75
C ASN A 70 8.86 -23.63 -6.79
N VAL A 71 8.42 -24.88 -6.85
CA VAL A 71 7.38 -25.42 -5.96
C VAL A 71 8.04 -26.19 -4.81
N GLU A 72 7.67 -25.86 -3.57
CA GLU A 72 8.06 -26.61 -2.38
C GLU A 72 7.18 -27.87 -2.26
N ARG A 73 7.74 -29.01 -2.65
CA ARG A 73 7.03 -30.29 -2.76
C ARG A 73 6.49 -30.77 -1.40
N ASN A 74 7.25 -30.55 -0.32
CA ASN A 74 6.88 -31.07 1.00
C ASN A 74 5.72 -30.30 1.64
N LEU A 75 5.44 -29.09 1.15
CA LEU A 75 4.35 -28.23 1.63
C LEU A 75 3.21 -28.11 0.60
N SER A 76 3.29 -28.87 -0.50
CA SER A 76 2.28 -28.86 -1.56
C SER A 76 1.49 -30.17 -1.57
N ASN A 77 0.22 -30.13 -1.99
CA ASN A 77 -0.67 -31.28 -2.03
C ASN A 77 -1.83 -31.06 -3.04
N GLN A 78 -2.93 -31.80 -2.89
CA GLN A 78 -4.07 -31.76 -3.80
C GLN A 78 -4.83 -30.42 -3.84
N SER A 79 -4.62 -29.53 -2.85
CA SER A 79 -5.34 -28.25 -2.75
C SER A 79 -4.40 -27.05 -2.57
N HIS A 80 -3.26 -27.25 -1.92
CA HIS A 80 -2.31 -26.20 -1.58
C HIS A 80 -1.03 -26.36 -2.40
N VAL A 81 -0.52 -25.26 -2.95
CA VAL A 81 0.77 -25.22 -3.66
C VAL A 81 1.59 -24.08 -3.08
N VAL A 82 2.77 -24.43 -2.56
CA VAL A 82 3.70 -23.44 -2.01
C VAL A 82 4.78 -23.14 -3.02
N LEU A 83 4.89 -21.88 -3.43
CA LEU A 83 6.02 -21.38 -4.19
C LEU A 83 7.13 -20.93 -3.24
N GLN A 84 8.37 -21.28 -3.54
CA GLN A 84 9.53 -20.93 -2.73
C GLN A 84 10.31 -19.77 -3.34
N SER A 85 10.72 -18.82 -2.50
CA SER A 85 11.63 -17.72 -2.85
C SER A 85 11.24 -17.00 -4.14
N VAL A 86 10.04 -16.43 -4.16
CA VAL A 86 9.44 -15.90 -5.40
C VAL A 86 10.27 -14.74 -6.01
N PRO A 87 10.67 -14.81 -7.29
CA PRO A 87 11.36 -13.71 -7.96
C PRO A 87 10.39 -12.67 -8.55
N LEU A 88 10.84 -11.44 -8.78
CA LEU A 88 9.98 -10.34 -9.27
C LEU A 88 9.27 -10.64 -10.61
N ASN A 89 9.91 -11.41 -11.50
CA ASN A 89 9.38 -11.70 -12.83
C ASN A 89 8.18 -12.68 -12.81
N ILE A 90 7.82 -13.25 -11.66
CA ILE A 90 6.68 -14.17 -11.58
C ILE A 90 5.34 -13.50 -11.29
N SER A 91 5.29 -12.19 -11.12
CA SER A 91 4.03 -11.44 -11.04
C SER A 91 3.05 -11.80 -12.18
N GLY A 92 1.76 -11.62 -11.90
CA GLY A 92 0.66 -11.78 -12.84
C GLY A 92 -0.28 -12.93 -12.51
N LYS A 93 -0.97 -13.40 -13.55
CA LYS A 93 -2.09 -14.34 -13.44
C LYS A 93 -1.65 -15.79 -13.27
N PHE A 94 -2.26 -16.44 -12.27
CA PHE A 94 -2.18 -17.87 -12.01
C PHE A 94 -3.57 -18.50 -12.13
N THR A 95 -3.63 -19.71 -12.65
CA THR A 95 -4.90 -20.42 -12.89
C THR A 95 -4.82 -21.80 -12.25
N CYS A 96 -5.83 -22.14 -11.45
CA CYS A 96 -6.12 -23.50 -11.04
C CYS A 96 -7.13 -24.12 -11.99
N GLU A 97 -6.89 -25.35 -12.44
CA GLU A 97 -7.81 -26.20 -13.18
C GLU A 97 -8.12 -27.43 -12.34
N ILE A 98 -9.40 -27.68 -12.12
CA ILE A 98 -9.92 -28.88 -11.46
C ILE A 98 -10.67 -29.70 -12.50
N SER A 99 -10.30 -30.97 -12.63
CA SER A 99 -11.03 -31.94 -13.45
C SER A 99 -11.50 -33.09 -12.58
N VAL A 100 -12.76 -33.48 -12.75
CA VAL A 100 -13.35 -34.68 -12.15
C VAL A 100 -13.36 -35.84 -13.15
N GLU A 101 -13.54 -37.05 -12.64
CA GLU A 101 -13.46 -38.27 -13.45
C GLU A 101 -14.77 -38.59 -14.20
N ALA A 102 -14.77 -39.72 -14.90
CA ALA A 102 -15.99 -40.31 -15.46
C ALA A 102 -17.05 -40.49 -14.37
N PRO A 103 -18.34 -40.26 -14.68
CA PRO A 103 -18.90 -40.05 -16.02
C PRO A 103 -19.00 -38.58 -16.44
N THR A 104 -18.87 -37.63 -15.51
CA THR A 104 -19.18 -36.22 -15.79
C THR A 104 -18.05 -35.51 -16.54
N PHE A 105 -16.79 -35.91 -16.32
CA PHE A 105 -15.59 -35.32 -16.92
C PHE A 105 -15.56 -33.79 -16.84
N GLN A 106 -16.23 -33.21 -15.84
CA GLN A 106 -16.33 -31.77 -15.72
C GLN A 106 -14.96 -31.17 -15.42
N THR A 107 -14.73 -29.97 -15.95
CA THR A 107 -13.52 -29.21 -15.70
C THR A 107 -13.89 -27.77 -15.40
N ALA A 108 -13.34 -27.23 -14.31
CA ALA A 108 -13.46 -25.84 -13.95
C ALA A 108 -12.07 -25.20 -13.91
N MET A 109 -12.00 -23.94 -14.34
CA MET A 109 -10.78 -23.13 -14.27
C MET A 109 -11.09 -21.81 -13.59
N VAL A 110 -10.27 -21.46 -12.59
CA VAL A 110 -10.37 -20.21 -11.84
C VAL A 110 -9.00 -19.60 -11.70
N SER A 111 -8.95 -18.26 -11.72
CA SER A 111 -7.69 -17.54 -11.73
C SER A 111 -7.66 -16.44 -10.70
N GLY A 112 -6.45 -16.09 -10.27
CA GLY A 112 -6.18 -14.88 -9.51
C GLY A 112 -4.82 -14.31 -9.89
N GLU A 113 -4.53 -13.11 -9.40
CA GLU A 113 -3.30 -12.39 -9.70
C GLU A 113 -2.47 -12.23 -8.42
N MET A 114 -1.15 -12.35 -8.57
CA MET A 114 -0.18 -12.08 -7.53
C MET A 114 0.83 -11.08 -8.04
N GLU A 115 1.12 -10.05 -7.25
CA GLU A 115 2.22 -9.12 -7.48
C GLU A 115 3.40 -9.48 -6.57
N VAL A 116 4.56 -9.78 -7.14
CA VAL A 116 5.79 -9.89 -6.35
C VAL A 116 6.42 -8.51 -6.24
N VAL A 117 6.60 -8.04 -5.00
CA VAL A 117 7.08 -6.69 -4.74
C VAL A 117 8.49 -6.66 -4.18
N GLU A 118 9.23 -5.61 -4.53
CA GLU A 118 10.39 -5.15 -3.77
C GLU A 118 9.93 -4.08 -2.79
N LEU A 119 10.14 -4.32 -1.50
CA LEU A 119 9.88 -3.31 -0.47
C LEU A 119 11.06 -2.33 -0.38
N PRO A 120 10.80 -1.05 -0.10
CA PRO A 120 11.86 -0.06 0.07
C PRO A 120 12.71 -0.41 1.29
N GLU A 121 14.03 -0.26 1.16
CA GLU A 121 14.97 -0.35 2.29
C GLU A 121 15.10 0.99 3.04
N GLU A 122 14.87 2.10 2.33
CA GLU A 122 14.89 3.44 2.90
C GLU A 122 13.53 3.84 3.46
N HIS A 123 13.56 4.67 4.49
CA HIS A 123 12.37 5.27 5.08
C HIS A 123 11.80 6.39 4.23
N THR A 124 10.50 6.59 4.36
CA THR A 124 9.78 7.76 3.83
C THR A 124 10.44 9.04 4.38
N VAL A 125 10.50 10.11 3.58
CA VAL A 125 11.06 11.39 4.01
C VAL A 125 10.09 12.51 3.64
N VAL A 126 9.84 13.41 4.60
CA VAL A 126 9.07 14.65 4.38
C VAL A 126 10.01 15.86 4.48
N THR A 127 9.97 16.74 3.48
CA THR A 127 10.79 17.95 3.40
C THR A 127 9.93 19.17 3.01
N GLY A 128 10.43 20.39 3.26
CA GLY A 128 9.76 21.65 2.91
C GLY A 128 8.70 22.13 3.93
N ILE A 129 8.32 21.29 4.88
CA ILE A 129 7.31 21.62 5.90
C ILE A 129 7.95 22.35 7.08
N GLN A 130 7.42 23.53 7.42
CA GLN A 130 7.84 24.33 8.58
C GLN A 130 7.07 23.94 9.85
N ALA A 131 7.68 24.19 11.00
CA ALA A 131 7.06 23.92 12.30
C ALA A 131 5.88 24.87 12.62
N ARG A 132 5.82 26.04 11.97
CA ARG A 132 4.78 27.04 12.17
C ARG A 132 4.38 27.70 10.86
N TYR A 133 3.10 28.03 10.74
CA TYR A 133 2.55 28.82 9.62
C TYR A 133 1.47 29.78 10.11
N ARG A 134 1.32 30.90 9.40
CA ARG A 134 0.22 31.86 9.52
C ARG A 134 -0.90 31.53 8.55
N ILE A 135 -2.09 32.06 8.84
CA ILE A 135 -3.18 32.06 7.87
C ILE A 135 -2.77 32.87 6.64
N GLY A 136 -2.97 32.30 5.45
CA GLY A 136 -2.54 32.87 4.17
C GLY A 136 -1.14 32.44 3.72
N ASP A 137 -0.35 31.77 4.58
CA ASP A 137 0.94 31.22 4.17
C ASP A 137 0.76 30.10 3.15
N LEU A 138 1.79 29.91 2.34
CA LEU A 138 1.84 28.84 1.36
C LEU A 138 2.66 27.68 1.93
N VAL A 139 2.03 26.51 2.04
CA VAL A 139 2.73 25.26 2.36
C VAL A 139 3.19 24.65 1.06
N ASP A 140 4.49 24.38 0.97
CA ASP A 140 5.11 23.66 -0.14
C ASP A 140 6.04 22.59 0.45
N GLY A 141 5.71 21.32 0.22
CA GLY A 141 6.45 20.22 0.80
C GLY A 141 6.45 18.99 -0.09
N ASN A 142 7.47 18.16 0.10
CA ASN A 142 7.66 16.93 -0.64
C ASN A 142 7.68 15.75 0.32
N CYS A 143 6.98 14.70 -0.06
CA CYS A 143 7.10 13.38 0.55
C CYS A 143 7.72 12.45 -0.48
N SER A 144 8.79 11.75 -0.11
CA SER A 144 9.50 10.84 -1.00
C SER A 144 9.79 9.51 -0.34
N ILE A 145 9.83 8.45 -1.16
CA ILE A 145 10.28 7.12 -0.77
C ILE A 145 10.96 6.47 -1.98
N LYS A 146 12.06 5.75 -1.73
CA LYS A 146 12.94 5.27 -2.79
C LYS A 146 13.03 3.74 -2.84
N TYR A 147 13.40 3.26 -4.01
CA TYR A 147 13.87 1.89 -4.23
C TYR A 147 12.83 0.80 -3.92
N SER A 148 11.63 0.93 -4.47
CA SER A 148 10.55 -0.05 -4.36
C SER A 148 10.09 -0.55 -5.73
N LYS A 149 9.42 -1.70 -5.78
CA LYS A 149 8.77 -2.20 -6.99
C LYS A 149 7.47 -2.91 -6.62
N PRO A 150 6.27 -2.46 -7.05
CA PRO A 150 6.01 -1.18 -7.71
C PRO A 150 6.37 0.00 -6.82
N ALA A 151 6.45 1.20 -7.40
CA ALA A 151 6.47 2.44 -6.64
C ALA A 151 5.33 2.47 -5.60
N ALA A 152 5.64 2.92 -4.38
CA ALA A 152 4.63 3.10 -3.34
C ALA A 152 3.57 4.15 -3.74
N ASN A 153 2.35 3.98 -3.24
CA ASN A 153 1.36 5.05 -3.35
C ASN A 153 1.57 6.02 -2.18
N LEU A 154 1.75 7.30 -2.51
CA LEU A 154 1.87 8.37 -1.53
C LEU A 154 0.53 9.07 -1.36
N THR A 155 0.08 9.23 -0.12
CA THR A 155 -1.17 9.92 0.21
C THR A 155 -0.91 10.99 1.26
N TRP A 156 -1.37 12.21 0.99
CA TRP A 156 -1.36 13.30 1.96
C TRP A 156 -2.71 13.43 2.67
N THR A 157 -2.66 13.67 3.98
CA THR A 157 -3.84 14.01 4.78
C THR A 157 -3.58 15.25 5.64
N ILE A 158 -4.58 16.09 5.80
CA ILE A 158 -4.58 17.23 6.74
C ILE A 158 -5.65 16.94 7.78
N ASN A 159 -5.25 16.84 9.05
CA ASN A 159 -6.14 16.51 10.18
C ASN A 159 -6.97 15.23 9.95
N GLY A 160 -6.38 14.24 9.27
CA GLY A 160 -7.02 12.97 8.93
C GLY A 160 -7.92 13.00 7.69
N ILE A 161 -8.07 14.15 7.03
CA ILE A 161 -8.84 14.28 5.79
C ILE A 161 -7.88 14.23 4.60
N VAL A 162 -8.18 13.38 3.60
CA VAL A 162 -7.36 13.25 2.39
C VAL A 162 -7.31 14.56 1.63
N VAL A 163 -6.10 14.97 1.26
CA VAL A 163 -5.87 16.21 0.50
C VAL A 163 -6.41 16.05 -0.92
N PRO A 164 -7.24 16.98 -1.41
CA PRO A 164 -7.74 16.92 -2.78
C PRO A 164 -6.64 16.96 -3.84
N PRO A 165 -6.83 16.33 -5.02
CA PRO A 165 -5.81 16.28 -6.07
C PRO A 165 -5.29 17.64 -6.56
N HIS A 166 -6.11 18.71 -6.49
CA HIS A 166 -5.69 20.04 -6.94
C HIS A 166 -4.61 20.69 -6.06
N HIS A 167 -4.42 20.21 -4.82
CA HIS A 167 -3.32 20.61 -3.95
C HIS A 167 -2.09 19.71 -4.11
N ILE A 168 -2.15 18.72 -5.00
CA ILE A 168 -1.03 17.81 -5.29
C ILE A 168 -0.49 18.17 -6.66
N LYS A 169 0.75 18.68 -6.71
CA LYS A 169 1.30 19.20 -7.96
C LYS A 169 1.85 18.10 -8.86
N THR A 170 2.49 17.05 -8.31
CA THR A 170 3.07 15.98 -9.14
C THR A 170 3.33 14.72 -8.31
N TYR A 171 3.08 13.54 -8.91
CA TYR A 171 3.70 12.27 -8.53
C TYR A 171 4.79 11.96 -9.56
N GLN A 172 6.05 12.13 -9.20
CA GLN A 172 7.16 11.75 -10.08
C GLN A 172 7.65 10.36 -9.68
N THR A 173 7.53 9.41 -10.59
CA THR A 173 8.14 8.08 -10.45
C THR A 173 9.42 8.04 -11.26
N GLU A 174 10.55 7.90 -10.57
CA GLU A 174 11.87 7.80 -11.16
C GLU A 174 12.35 6.34 -11.09
N LYS A 175 12.77 5.80 -12.23
CA LYS A 175 13.40 4.49 -12.27
C LYS A 175 14.89 4.65 -12.00
N GLN A 176 15.40 3.89 -11.04
CA GLN A 176 16.84 3.90 -10.75
C GLN A 176 17.61 3.24 -11.91
N GLU A 177 18.70 3.90 -12.35
CA GLU A 177 19.55 3.39 -13.42
C GLU A 177 20.03 1.97 -13.14
N ASN A 178 20.04 1.13 -14.18
CA ASN A 178 20.47 -0.28 -14.13
C ASN A 178 19.69 -1.20 -13.17
N THR A 179 18.56 -0.76 -12.64
CA THR A 179 17.67 -1.61 -11.82
C THR A 179 16.22 -1.52 -12.32
N THR A 180 15.35 -2.35 -11.76
CA THR A 180 13.90 -2.24 -11.99
C THR A 180 13.21 -1.38 -10.92
N LEU A 181 13.96 -0.87 -9.93
CA LEU A 181 13.42 -0.20 -8.77
C LEU A 181 12.97 1.22 -9.11
N GLU A 182 11.94 1.65 -8.41
CA GLU A 182 11.23 2.90 -8.60
C GLU A 182 11.26 3.71 -7.31
N SER A 183 11.51 5.00 -7.45
CA SER A 183 11.40 6.01 -6.39
C SER A 183 10.26 6.94 -6.72
N VAL A 184 9.52 7.37 -5.71
CA VAL A 184 8.35 8.24 -5.90
C VAL A 184 8.43 9.44 -4.99
N THR A 185 8.08 10.61 -5.53
CA THR A 185 7.93 11.85 -4.77
C THR A 185 6.56 12.47 -5.05
N SER A 186 5.86 12.88 -3.99
CA SER A 186 4.59 13.59 -4.03
C SER A 186 4.74 14.99 -3.43
N ALA A 187 4.47 16.02 -4.24
CA ALA A 187 4.53 17.42 -3.82
C ALA A 187 3.15 17.92 -3.40
N ILE A 188 3.05 18.44 -2.18
CA ILE A 188 1.85 19.10 -1.65
C ILE A 188 2.02 20.62 -1.70
N HIS A 189 0.98 21.31 -2.18
CA HIS A 189 0.97 22.75 -2.30
C HIS A 189 -0.42 23.33 -2.02
N PHE A 190 -0.57 24.07 -0.93
CA PHE A 190 -1.84 24.70 -0.57
C PHE A 190 -1.64 25.97 0.26
N MET A 191 -2.64 26.85 0.24
CA MET A 191 -2.68 28.03 1.10
C MET A 191 -3.33 27.69 2.44
N VAL A 192 -2.70 28.11 3.54
CA VAL A 192 -3.20 27.87 4.89
C VAL A 192 -4.46 28.69 5.14
N THR A 193 -5.52 28.03 5.60
CA THR A 193 -6.80 28.66 5.96
C THR A 193 -7.14 28.36 7.41
N ASN A 194 -8.10 29.10 7.98
CA ASN A 194 -8.56 28.89 9.36
C ASN A 194 -9.08 27.45 9.61
N GLN A 195 -9.58 26.78 8.56
CA GLN A 195 -10.13 25.42 8.67
C GLN A 195 -9.04 24.36 8.89
N HIS A 196 -7.78 24.67 8.56
CA HIS A 196 -6.67 23.73 8.72
C HIS A 196 -6.15 23.68 10.16
N PHE A 197 -6.39 24.70 10.99
CA PHE A 197 -5.95 24.70 12.39
C PHE A 197 -7.08 24.27 13.33
N LEU A 198 -6.91 23.10 13.93
CA LEU A 198 -7.78 22.58 14.97
C LEU A 198 -7.11 22.80 16.33
N LYS A 199 -7.70 23.64 17.17
CA LYS A 199 -7.12 24.02 18.48
C LYS A 199 -5.68 24.59 18.35
N GLY A 200 -5.42 25.34 17.27
CA GLY A 200 -4.12 25.97 17.00
C GLY A 200 -3.05 25.04 16.42
N GLN A 201 -3.43 23.82 16.00
CA GLN A 201 -2.51 22.86 15.36
C GLN A 201 -3.08 22.32 14.05
N MET A 202 -2.21 22.15 13.07
CA MET A 202 -2.48 21.47 11.81
C MET A 202 -1.62 20.21 11.76
N ARG A 203 -2.23 19.05 11.55
CA ARG A 203 -1.52 17.77 11.38
C ARG A 203 -1.44 17.43 9.91
N LEU A 204 -0.26 17.54 9.34
CA LEU A 204 0.00 17.15 7.96
C LEU A 204 0.68 15.78 7.97
N LYS A 205 0.08 14.78 7.34
CA LYS A 205 0.61 13.43 7.30
C LYS A 205 0.79 12.95 5.87
N CYS A 206 1.97 12.42 5.56
CA CYS A 206 2.21 11.62 4.37
C CYS A 206 2.19 10.12 4.73
N THR A 207 1.49 9.33 3.93
CA THR A 207 1.43 7.87 4.04
C THR A 207 1.99 7.25 2.77
N ALA A 208 3.00 6.40 2.89
CA ALA A 208 3.50 5.56 1.82
C ALA A 208 2.98 4.13 2.02
N ASN A 209 2.37 3.53 1.00
CA ASN A 209 1.94 2.13 1.07
C ASN A 209 2.18 1.34 -0.22
N ILE A 210 2.44 0.04 -0.07
CA ILE A 210 2.53 -0.95 -1.15
C ILE A 210 1.63 -2.11 -0.76
N PHE A 211 0.47 -2.20 -1.39
CA PHE A 211 -0.60 -3.11 -1.01
C PHE A 211 -0.85 -3.09 0.51
N ASP A 212 -1.14 -4.23 1.12
CA ASP A 212 -1.31 -4.43 2.57
C ASP A 212 -0.02 -4.89 3.28
N ILE A 213 1.09 -5.04 2.53
CA ILE A 213 2.35 -5.61 3.04
C ILE A 213 3.40 -4.57 3.43
N PHE A 214 3.21 -3.30 3.06
CA PHE A 214 4.06 -2.20 3.49
C PHE A 214 3.24 -0.93 3.71
N LYS A 215 3.48 -0.28 4.85
CA LYS A 215 2.89 1.00 5.21
C LYS A 215 3.83 1.78 6.12
N GLU A 216 4.10 3.02 5.77
CA GLU A 216 4.86 3.96 6.58
C GLU A 216 4.15 5.32 6.61
N GLU A 217 4.16 5.97 7.77
CA GLU A 217 3.48 7.24 7.98
C GLU A 217 4.41 8.24 8.65
N ILE A 218 4.48 9.45 8.09
CA ILE A 218 5.18 10.58 8.69
C ILE A 218 4.18 11.70 8.93
N GLU A 219 4.02 12.09 10.20
CA GLU A 219 3.15 13.17 10.62
C GLU A 219 3.98 14.38 11.09
N SER A 220 3.73 15.54 10.48
CA SER A 220 4.22 16.84 10.91
C SER A 220 3.12 17.57 11.68
N ILE A 221 3.41 17.90 12.94
CA ILE A 221 2.54 18.75 13.77
C ILE A 221 3.01 20.18 13.60
N ILE A 222 2.12 21.03 13.09
CA ILE A 222 2.40 22.42 12.74
C ILE A 222 1.59 23.31 13.67
N GLU A 223 2.25 24.26 14.33
CA GLU A 223 1.58 25.24 15.19
C GLU A 223 1.14 26.47 14.41
N GLU A 224 0.00 27.03 14.77
CA GLU A 224 -0.47 28.31 14.25
C GLU A 224 0.41 29.45 14.78
N ASP A 225 1.07 30.21 13.90
CA ASP A 225 1.83 31.40 14.28
C ASP A 225 0.87 32.58 14.53
N LYS A 226 0.38 32.69 15.78
CA LYS A 226 -0.45 33.81 16.20
C LYS A 226 0.43 35.00 16.58
N PRO A 227 0.12 36.22 16.10
CA PRO A 227 0.82 37.41 16.56
C PRO A 227 0.68 37.54 18.08
N ARG A 228 1.82 37.62 18.78
CA ARG A 228 1.83 37.94 20.21
C ARG A 228 1.27 39.34 20.38
N ILE A 229 0.07 39.45 20.93
CA ILE A 229 -0.47 40.74 21.38
C ILE A 229 0.42 41.19 22.55
N MET A 230 1.38 42.08 22.29
CA MET A 230 2.05 42.81 23.36
C MET A 230 0.98 43.74 23.96
N ALA A 231 0.52 43.43 25.16
CA ALA A 231 -0.29 44.36 25.93
C ALA A 231 0.60 45.56 26.31
N SER A 232 0.64 46.57 25.44
CA SER A 232 1.18 47.89 25.76
C SER A 232 0.22 48.59 26.72
N GLY A 233 0.25 48.18 27.98
CA GLY A 233 -0.36 48.92 29.08
C GLY A 233 0.38 50.24 29.28
N ARG A 234 -0.03 51.29 28.57
CA ARG A 234 0.28 52.67 28.97
C ARG A 234 -0.66 53.01 30.13
N SER A 235 -0.14 53.00 31.37
CA SER A 235 -0.79 53.76 32.44
C SER A 235 -0.61 55.24 32.13
N TYR A 236 -1.71 55.93 31.83
CA TYR A 236 -1.73 57.38 31.89
C TYR A 236 -1.82 57.76 33.38
N ASP A 237 -0.69 58.00 34.02
CA ASP A 237 -0.66 58.74 35.28
C ASP A 237 -0.92 60.22 34.96
N MET A 238 -2.18 60.62 35.11
CA MET A 238 -2.59 62.01 35.14
C MET A 238 -2.48 62.48 36.59
N ASN A 239 -1.34 63.08 36.96
CA ASN A 239 -1.26 64.04 38.07
C ASN A 239 0.10 64.75 38.06
N ASN A 240 0.15 65.95 37.47
CA ASN A 240 1.00 67.02 37.99
C ASN A 240 0.51 68.36 37.44
N TYR A 241 -0.25 69.10 38.27
CA TYR A 241 -0.38 70.54 38.14
C TYR A 241 0.69 71.18 39.05
N PRO A 242 1.55 72.08 38.56
CA PRO A 242 2.33 72.96 39.42
C PRO A 242 1.45 74.15 39.81
N LEU A 243 1.26 74.34 41.13
CA LEU A 243 0.83 75.61 41.68
C LEU A 243 2.08 76.50 41.79
N ASP A 244 2.12 77.53 40.94
CA ASP A 244 3.01 78.67 41.10
C ASP A 244 2.62 79.43 42.38
N GLU A 245 3.57 79.56 43.31
CA GLU A 245 3.50 80.56 44.38
C GLU A 245 4.57 81.62 44.09
N HIS A 246 4.12 82.75 43.58
CA HIS A 246 4.84 84.02 43.65
C HIS A 246 4.50 84.71 44.96
N GLY A 247 5.54 85.18 45.63
CA GLY A 247 5.53 85.54 47.04
C GLY A 247 4.92 86.90 47.35
N ASN A 248 4.90 87.22 48.65
CA ASN A 248 5.09 88.58 49.10
C ASN A 248 5.45 88.66 50.59
N SER A 249 6.42 89.53 50.87
CA SER A 249 6.76 90.19 52.15
C SER A 249 7.58 89.40 53.19
#